data_AF-A0A142B8I2-F1
#
_entry.id   AF-A0A142B8I2-F1
#
_cell.length_a   1.000
_cell.length_b   1.000
_cell.length_c   1.000
_cell.angle_alpha   90.00
_cell.angle_beta   90.00
_cell.angle_gamma   90.00
#
_symmetry.space_group_name_H-M   'P 1'
#
loop_
_entity.id
_entity.type
_entity.pdbx_description
1 polymer ?
#
loop_
_entity_poly.entity_id
_entity_poly.type
_entity_poly.pdbx_seq_one_letter_code
_entity_poly.pdbx_strand_id
1 'polypeptide(L)'
;MSPYTSPVSELLSIGQCDWKEWADYSRFDFNETHVPKLLKMAQDWPLLNHDDEDIVWSPIHAWRVLGILQTEQAVEPLINLFYADDDNFIISEYLPSVMGRFGISATERLWDIASNRNEVEDARDLAIESLRWNASFHTADRDETVSKLAAMLNDREDDGEYLNTAIMGALVELKAAGSIDAIRAAFERGLIDREVHGDLEDVEIELGLRKERSSIPDWRFDKHQEKMLKEVLAENNAMSFREVQGFIFAMVGSPQPVPPNRWIKGIFGSNLKFANEQQDKDIHRILFNMVDLTVRHIDMGLDIIPLECRAETAEDPAFEELKLWSKGFGEGNAILVNFWEEIFSHNDMKEVEEGFTACTILLSVWAQPETLLERSKQEGGPDVSKMLRALPSVARELSSLLVDIDKRWKAISEKPETVVNESTKVGRNDPCPCGSGKKYKKCCGR
;
A
#
# COMPACT_ATOMS: atom_id res chain seq x y z
N MET A 1 5.21 -16.74 -40.35
CA MET A 1 6.08 -15.66 -40.84
C MET A 1 5.44 -14.35 -40.45
N SER A 2 6.20 -13.45 -39.83
CA SER A 2 5.69 -12.15 -39.38
C SER A 2 5.11 -11.35 -40.56
N PRO A 3 3.96 -10.66 -40.42
CA PRO A 3 3.42 -9.81 -41.46
C PRO A 3 4.23 -8.50 -41.64
N TYR A 4 5.24 -8.28 -40.81
CA TYR A 4 6.10 -7.11 -40.82
C TYR A 4 7.40 -7.37 -41.58
N THR A 5 7.94 -6.33 -42.19
CA THR A 5 9.22 -6.35 -42.94
C THR A 5 10.16 -5.33 -42.32
N SER A 6 11.48 -5.56 -42.44
CA SER A 6 12.50 -4.64 -41.91
C SER A 6 12.30 -3.23 -42.50
N PRO A 7 12.51 -2.17 -41.69
CA PRO A 7 12.98 -2.19 -40.29
C PRO A 7 11.87 -2.48 -39.25
N VAL A 8 10.59 -2.44 -39.61
CA VAL A 8 9.48 -2.62 -38.65
C VAL A 8 9.49 -3.99 -37.97
N SER A 9 9.88 -5.06 -38.67
CA SER A 9 10.00 -6.39 -38.07
C SER A 9 11.05 -6.49 -36.97
N GLU A 10 12.00 -5.56 -36.89
CA GLU A 10 13.07 -5.56 -35.89
C GLU A 10 12.56 -5.11 -34.51
N LEU A 11 11.40 -4.44 -34.46
CA LEU A 11 10.73 -4.06 -33.21
C LEU A 11 10.22 -5.27 -32.42
N LEU A 12 10.07 -6.45 -33.07
CA LEU A 12 9.65 -7.70 -32.44
C LEU A 12 10.73 -8.32 -31.53
N SER A 13 11.96 -7.82 -31.57
CA SER A 13 13.11 -8.39 -30.87
C SER A 13 13.88 -7.40 -29.99
N ILE A 14 13.31 -6.21 -29.73
CA ILE A 14 13.97 -5.21 -28.88
C ILE A 14 13.84 -5.58 -27.39
N GLY A 15 12.74 -6.26 -27.02
CA GLY A 15 12.47 -6.69 -25.65
C GLY A 15 11.75 -5.61 -24.84
N GLN A 16 11.82 -5.72 -23.52
CA GLN A 16 11.08 -4.87 -22.59
C GLN A 16 11.26 -3.35 -22.80
N CYS A 17 10.14 -2.60 -22.75
CA CYS A 17 10.19 -1.15 -22.66
C CYS A 17 10.30 -0.69 -21.21
N ASP A 18 11.28 0.17 -20.91
CA ASP A 18 11.29 0.96 -19.69
C ASP A 18 10.42 2.21 -19.87
N TRP A 19 9.65 2.60 -18.84
CA TRP A 19 8.73 3.73 -18.92
C TRP A 19 9.42 5.11 -18.97
N LYS A 20 10.63 5.25 -18.40
CA LYS A 20 11.44 6.49 -18.44
C LYS A 20 12.39 6.52 -19.63
N GLU A 21 13.06 5.41 -19.90
CA GLU A 21 14.15 5.33 -20.88
C GLU A 21 13.67 4.63 -22.16
N TRP A 22 13.76 5.35 -23.29
CA TRP A 22 13.41 4.80 -24.59
C TRP A 22 14.61 4.09 -25.20
N ALA A 23 14.37 2.95 -25.84
CA ALA A 23 15.39 2.28 -26.63
C ALA A 23 15.99 3.23 -27.69
N ASP A 24 17.25 3.00 -28.06
CA ASP A 24 17.88 3.75 -29.14
C ASP A 24 17.31 3.29 -30.50
N TYR A 25 16.32 4.03 -31.00
CA TYR A 25 15.74 3.78 -32.31
C TYR A 25 16.57 4.35 -33.47
N SER A 26 17.60 5.16 -33.20
CA SER A 26 18.45 5.76 -34.26
C SER A 26 19.30 4.72 -34.99
N ARG A 27 19.47 3.54 -34.40
CA ARG A 27 20.11 2.37 -35.03
C ARG A 27 19.28 1.78 -36.19
N PHE A 28 18.03 2.20 -36.35
CA PHE A 28 17.13 1.78 -37.42
C PHE A 28 16.85 2.94 -38.38
N ASP A 29 16.71 2.64 -39.67
CA ASP A 29 16.44 3.66 -40.71
C ASP A 29 14.93 3.95 -40.87
N PHE A 30 14.28 4.32 -39.77
CA PHE A 30 12.86 4.69 -39.80
C PHE A 30 12.62 6.03 -40.49
N ASN A 31 11.56 6.11 -41.27
CA ASN A 31 11.16 7.30 -42.04
C ASN A 31 9.66 7.19 -42.39
N GLU A 32 9.10 8.23 -43.01
CA GLU A 32 7.67 8.32 -43.31
C GLU A 32 7.11 7.14 -44.13
N THR A 33 7.91 6.50 -44.97
CA THR A 33 7.46 5.36 -45.79
C THR A 33 7.10 4.12 -44.94
N HIS A 34 7.57 4.08 -43.69
CA HIS A 34 7.33 3.01 -42.74
C HIS A 34 6.05 3.21 -41.91
N VAL A 35 5.49 4.42 -41.88
CA VAL A 35 4.34 4.81 -41.05
C VAL A 35 3.14 3.87 -41.19
N PRO A 36 2.71 3.44 -42.41
CA PRO A 36 1.58 2.51 -42.53
C PRO A 36 1.81 1.16 -41.84
N LYS A 37 3.05 0.66 -41.84
CA LYS A 37 3.40 -0.62 -41.19
C LYS A 37 3.55 -0.45 -39.68
N LEU A 38 4.10 0.67 -39.23
CA LEU A 38 4.18 1.03 -37.81
C LEU A 38 2.78 1.18 -37.22
N LEU A 39 1.87 1.87 -37.91
CA LEU A 39 0.47 2.01 -37.49
C LEU A 39 -0.27 0.67 -37.43
N LYS A 40 0.05 -0.25 -38.33
CA LYS A 40 -0.48 -1.61 -38.27
C LYS A 40 0.00 -2.33 -36.99
N MET A 41 1.29 -2.26 -36.68
CA MET A 41 1.86 -2.88 -35.46
C MET A 41 1.34 -2.23 -34.19
N ALA A 42 1.21 -0.90 -34.18
CA ALA A 42 0.69 -0.11 -33.07
C ALA A 42 -0.74 -0.49 -32.66
N GLN A 43 -1.52 -1.11 -33.54
CA GLN A 43 -2.92 -1.50 -33.32
C GLN A 43 -3.09 -3.04 -33.34
N ASP A 44 -2.00 -3.79 -33.28
CA ASP A 44 -2.00 -5.25 -33.34
C ASP A 44 -2.24 -5.84 -31.94
N TRP A 45 -3.51 -5.95 -31.54
CA TRP A 45 -3.92 -6.52 -30.26
C TRP A 45 -3.38 -7.93 -29.97
N PRO A 46 -3.31 -8.85 -30.95
CA PRO A 46 -2.61 -10.12 -30.77
C PRO A 46 -1.14 -10.00 -30.37
N LEU A 47 -0.43 -8.96 -30.82
CA LEU A 47 0.94 -8.69 -30.35
C LEU A 47 0.93 -8.13 -28.93
N LEU A 48 0.03 -7.20 -28.63
CA LEU A 48 -0.06 -6.58 -27.30
C LEU A 48 -0.46 -7.57 -26.19
N ASN A 49 -1.15 -8.65 -26.57
CA ASN A 49 -1.59 -9.71 -25.66
C ASN A 49 -0.80 -11.02 -25.89
N HIS A 50 0.41 -10.94 -26.45
CA HIS A 50 1.21 -12.11 -26.76
C HIS A 50 1.87 -12.68 -25.48
N ASP A 51 1.91 -14.01 -25.36
CA ASP A 51 2.52 -14.73 -24.22
C ASP A 51 4.06 -14.62 -24.15
N ASP A 52 4.69 -13.94 -25.11
CA ASP A 52 6.15 -13.87 -25.23
C ASP A 52 6.59 -12.50 -24.73
N GLU A 53 7.41 -12.51 -23.68
CA GLU A 53 7.84 -11.33 -22.94
C GLU A 53 8.65 -10.33 -23.78
N ASP A 54 9.18 -10.73 -24.94
CA ASP A 54 9.87 -9.80 -25.85
C ASP A 54 8.93 -9.25 -26.92
N ILE A 55 8.08 -10.11 -27.50
CA ILE A 55 7.17 -9.74 -28.60
C ILE A 55 6.07 -8.79 -28.14
N VAL A 56 5.61 -8.94 -26.89
CA VAL A 56 4.51 -8.14 -26.32
C VAL A 56 4.77 -6.63 -26.34
N TRP A 57 6.05 -6.24 -26.35
CA TRP A 57 6.48 -4.83 -26.38
C TRP A 57 6.49 -4.18 -27.75
N SER A 58 6.36 -4.97 -28.82
CA SER A 58 6.48 -4.47 -30.19
C SER A 58 5.48 -3.38 -30.58
N PRO A 59 4.19 -3.39 -30.14
CA PRO A 59 3.29 -2.27 -30.39
C PRO A 59 3.75 -0.98 -29.69
N ILE A 60 4.28 -1.07 -28.47
CA ILE A 60 4.78 0.08 -27.69
C ILE A 60 6.02 0.68 -28.37
N HIS A 61 6.91 -0.17 -28.90
CA HIS A 61 8.01 0.29 -29.74
C HIS A 61 7.50 1.01 -31.00
N ALA A 62 6.45 0.50 -31.64
CA ALA A 62 5.85 1.17 -32.80
C ALA A 62 5.26 2.54 -32.43
N TRP A 63 4.57 2.67 -31.28
CA TRP A 63 4.11 3.96 -30.75
C TRP A 63 5.28 4.95 -30.60
N ARG A 64 6.35 4.52 -29.92
CA ARG A 64 7.53 5.37 -29.69
C ARG A 64 8.19 5.83 -30.99
N VAL A 65 8.34 4.95 -31.97
CA VAL A 65 8.88 5.31 -33.29
C VAL A 65 7.96 6.31 -34.00
N LEU A 66 6.64 6.13 -33.96
CA LEU A 66 5.69 7.10 -34.53
C LEU A 66 5.80 8.47 -33.83
N GLY A 67 5.97 8.49 -32.51
CA GLY A 67 6.19 9.70 -31.73
C GLY A 67 7.53 10.39 -32.03
N ILE A 68 8.58 9.64 -32.37
CA ILE A 68 9.86 10.20 -32.86
C ILE A 68 9.71 10.80 -34.25
N LEU A 69 8.96 10.14 -35.13
CA LEU A 69 8.69 10.64 -36.48
C LEU A 69 7.72 11.82 -36.50
N GLN A 70 6.93 12.02 -35.43
CA GLN A 70 5.98 13.14 -35.25
C GLN A 70 5.03 13.35 -36.44
N THR A 71 4.63 12.26 -37.11
CA THR A 71 3.79 12.35 -38.32
C THR A 71 2.32 12.58 -37.99
N GLU A 72 1.70 13.59 -38.58
CA GLU A 72 0.27 13.90 -38.38
C GLU A 72 -0.64 12.69 -38.68
N GLN A 73 -0.24 11.84 -39.63
CA GLN A 73 -0.98 10.62 -40.00
C GLN A 73 -1.14 9.63 -38.84
N ALA A 74 -0.32 9.73 -37.81
CA ALA A 74 -0.36 8.84 -36.66
C ALA A 74 -1.20 9.35 -35.49
N VAL A 75 -1.59 10.63 -35.48
CA VAL A 75 -2.28 11.26 -34.34
C VAL A 75 -3.63 10.58 -34.09
N GLU A 76 -4.55 10.59 -35.06
CA GLU A 76 -5.88 9.98 -34.89
C GLU A 76 -5.84 8.47 -34.64
N PRO A 77 -5.05 7.65 -35.38
CA PRO A 77 -4.94 6.24 -35.07
C PRO A 77 -4.47 5.92 -33.65
N LEU A 78 -3.54 6.72 -33.10
CA LEU A 78 -3.08 6.54 -31.71
C LEU A 78 -4.11 7.05 -30.70
N ILE A 79 -4.80 8.16 -30.99
CA ILE A 79 -5.90 8.66 -30.16
C ILE A 79 -7.05 7.66 -30.08
N ASN A 80 -7.34 6.92 -31.14
CA ASN A 80 -8.37 5.87 -31.12
C ASN A 80 -8.08 4.76 -30.08
N LEU A 81 -6.82 4.60 -29.67
CA LEU A 81 -6.45 3.66 -28.60
C LEU A 81 -6.93 4.13 -27.23
N PHE A 82 -7.24 5.41 -27.04
CA PHE A 82 -7.80 5.91 -25.77
C PHE A 82 -9.17 5.33 -25.45
N TYR A 83 -9.84 4.74 -26.44
CA TYR A 83 -11.18 4.15 -26.32
C TYR A 83 -11.14 2.63 -26.38
N ALA A 84 -9.96 2.03 -26.25
CA ALA A 84 -9.84 0.59 -26.16
C ALA A 84 -10.24 0.07 -24.77
N ASP A 85 -10.55 -1.22 -24.67
CA ASP A 85 -11.03 -1.86 -23.44
C ASP A 85 -10.01 -1.73 -22.28
N ASP A 86 -10.52 -1.38 -21.11
CA ASP A 86 -9.81 -0.75 -19.97
C ASP A 86 -8.98 -1.72 -19.11
N ASP A 87 -9.11 -3.04 -19.34
CA ASP A 87 -8.39 -4.06 -18.56
C ASP A 87 -6.86 -4.09 -18.83
N ASN A 88 -6.33 -3.20 -19.68
CA ASN A 88 -4.92 -3.17 -20.08
C ASN A 88 -4.22 -1.84 -19.76
N PHE A 89 -3.55 -1.78 -18.60
CA PHE A 89 -2.77 -0.63 -18.11
C PHE A 89 -1.63 -0.17 -19.05
N ILE A 90 -1.28 -0.94 -20.09
CA ILE A 90 -0.22 -0.57 -21.03
C ILE A 90 -0.55 0.76 -21.74
N ILE A 91 -1.81 1.02 -22.07
CA ILE A 91 -2.16 2.26 -22.76
C ILE A 91 -1.94 3.46 -21.85
N SER A 92 -2.50 3.43 -20.63
CA SER A 92 -2.35 4.50 -19.64
C SER A 92 -0.92 4.73 -19.23
N GLU A 93 -0.11 3.68 -19.15
CA GLU A 93 1.29 3.79 -18.71
C GLU A 93 2.21 4.36 -19.81
N TYR A 94 2.04 3.96 -21.07
CA TYR A 94 3.04 4.26 -22.12
C TYR A 94 2.58 5.30 -23.14
N LEU A 95 1.31 5.30 -23.53
CA LEU A 95 0.84 6.08 -24.68
C LEU A 95 0.84 7.61 -24.43
N PRO A 96 0.50 8.15 -23.25
CA PRO A 96 0.50 9.60 -23.02
C PRO A 96 1.84 10.27 -23.28
N SER A 97 2.94 9.64 -22.86
CA SER A 97 4.30 10.15 -23.11
C SER A 97 4.66 10.17 -24.61
N VAL A 98 4.11 9.22 -25.38
CA VAL A 98 4.26 9.19 -26.85
C VAL A 98 3.47 10.31 -27.48
N MET A 99 2.20 10.48 -27.09
CA MET A 99 1.33 11.55 -27.59
C MET A 99 1.90 12.93 -27.30
N GLY A 100 2.51 13.12 -26.12
CA GLY A 100 3.20 14.36 -25.77
C GLY A 100 4.35 14.73 -26.73
N ARG A 101 4.97 13.76 -27.40
CA ARG A 101 6.05 14.04 -28.36
C ARG A 101 5.55 14.72 -29.62
N PHE A 102 4.30 14.52 -30.04
CA PHE A 102 3.76 15.09 -31.28
C PHE A 102 3.68 16.62 -31.26
N GLY A 103 3.74 17.26 -30.09
CA GLY A 103 3.71 18.72 -29.99
C GLY A 103 2.40 19.27 -30.56
N ILE A 104 2.51 20.40 -31.26
CA ILE A 104 1.37 21.14 -31.82
C ILE A 104 0.47 20.29 -32.74
N SER A 105 1.01 19.26 -33.41
CA SER A 105 0.25 18.39 -34.31
C SER A 105 -0.82 17.54 -33.59
N ALA A 106 -0.69 17.32 -32.29
CA ALA A 106 -1.70 16.61 -31.48
C ALA A 106 -2.45 17.52 -30.50
N THR A 107 -1.89 18.69 -30.14
CA THR A 107 -2.38 19.53 -29.04
C THR A 107 -3.85 19.93 -29.19
N GLU A 108 -4.29 20.39 -30.36
CA GLU A 108 -5.69 20.80 -30.57
C GLU A 108 -6.66 19.64 -30.32
N ARG A 109 -6.37 18.49 -30.94
CA ARG A 109 -7.21 17.29 -30.81
C ARG A 109 -7.25 16.76 -29.37
N LEU A 110 -6.13 16.80 -28.65
CA LEU A 110 -6.08 16.40 -27.25
C LEU A 110 -6.95 17.33 -26.37
N TRP A 111 -6.93 18.64 -26.62
CA TRP A 111 -7.81 19.58 -25.91
C TRP A 111 -9.29 19.36 -26.20
N ASP A 112 -9.65 19.01 -27.44
CA ASP A 112 -11.03 18.66 -27.81
C ASP A 112 -11.55 17.49 -26.98
N ILE A 113 -10.72 16.46 -26.75
CA ILE A 113 -11.08 15.30 -25.93
C ILE A 113 -11.16 15.71 -24.46
N ALA A 114 -10.07 16.26 -23.89
CA ALA A 114 -9.98 16.60 -22.47
C ALA A 114 -11.15 17.50 -22.00
N SER A 115 -11.56 18.46 -22.83
CA SER A 115 -12.58 19.46 -22.51
C SER A 115 -14.02 19.00 -22.79
N ASN A 116 -14.22 17.93 -23.58
CA ASN A 116 -15.55 17.47 -23.96
C ASN A 116 -16.16 16.59 -22.86
N ARG A 117 -17.13 17.13 -22.12
CA ARG A 117 -17.85 16.43 -21.03
C ARG A 117 -18.68 15.23 -21.51
N ASN A 118 -18.87 15.04 -22.83
CA ASN A 118 -19.55 13.86 -23.39
C ASN A 118 -18.59 12.71 -23.74
N GLU A 119 -17.27 12.92 -23.68
CA GLU A 119 -16.31 11.82 -23.83
C GLU A 119 -16.25 10.96 -22.58
N VAL A 120 -15.82 9.71 -22.75
CA VAL A 120 -15.56 8.78 -21.64
C VAL A 120 -14.41 9.29 -20.77
N GLU A 121 -14.51 9.05 -19.47
CA GLU A 121 -13.60 9.65 -18.48
C GLU A 121 -12.13 9.25 -18.70
N ASP A 122 -11.87 7.98 -19.00
CA ASP A 122 -10.52 7.45 -19.24
C ASP A 122 -9.85 8.11 -20.45
N ALA A 123 -10.59 8.32 -21.54
CA ALA A 123 -10.06 9.00 -22.71
C ALA A 123 -9.72 10.47 -22.43
N ARG A 124 -10.50 11.12 -21.56
CA ARG A 124 -10.24 12.51 -21.12
C ARG A 124 -9.01 12.57 -20.23
N ASP A 125 -8.85 11.61 -19.33
CA ASP A 125 -7.67 11.47 -18.48
C ASP A 125 -6.39 11.25 -19.32
N LEU A 126 -6.40 10.27 -20.22
CA LEU A 126 -5.30 10.03 -21.17
C LEU A 126 -4.95 11.26 -21.99
N ALA A 127 -5.95 12.06 -22.38
CA ALA A 127 -5.73 13.32 -23.09
C ALA A 127 -5.07 14.39 -22.21
N ILE A 128 -5.50 14.53 -20.94
CA ILE A 128 -4.88 15.43 -19.95
C ILE A 128 -3.43 15.02 -19.70
N GLU A 129 -3.16 13.74 -19.48
CA GLU A 129 -1.82 13.21 -19.28
C GLU A 129 -0.93 13.41 -20.51
N SER A 130 -1.48 13.24 -21.72
CA SER A 130 -0.78 13.53 -22.97
C SER A 130 -0.41 15.02 -23.10
N LEU A 131 -1.32 15.92 -22.73
CA LEU A 131 -1.09 17.37 -22.71
C LEU A 131 -0.05 17.76 -21.66
N ARG A 132 -0.05 17.11 -20.50
CA ARG A 132 0.98 17.26 -19.46
C ARG A 132 2.36 16.87 -19.98
N TRP A 133 2.47 15.72 -20.64
CA TRP A 133 3.72 15.29 -21.28
C TRP A 133 4.14 16.24 -22.39
N ASN A 134 3.20 16.71 -23.20
CA ASN A 134 3.44 17.71 -24.24
C ASN A 134 4.07 18.98 -23.66
N ALA A 135 3.47 19.57 -22.63
CA ALA A 135 3.99 20.74 -21.92
C ALA A 135 5.35 20.50 -21.25
N SER A 136 5.68 19.26 -20.91
CA SER A 136 6.98 18.87 -20.35
C SER A 136 8.07 18.80 -21.43
N PHE A 137 7.75 18.34 -22.64
CA PHE A 137 8.70 18.28 -23.76
C PHE A 137 8.80 19.59 -24.54
N HIS A 138 7.70 20.33 -24.66
CA HIS A 138 7.54 21.52 -25.49
C HIS A 138 7.23 22.74 -24.62
N THR A 139 8.26 23.27 -23.96
CA THR A 139 8.11 24.33 -22.93
C THR A 139 7.45 25.62 -23.41
N ALA A 140 7.38 25.88 -24.73
CA ALA A 140 6.69 27.03 -25.29
C ALA A 140 5.17 27.00 -25.02
N ASP A 141 4.57 25.81 -24.95
CA ASP A 141 3.13 25.61 -24.76
C ASP A 141 2.75 25.37 -23.28
N ARG A 142 3.76 25.36 -22.39
CA ARG A 142 3.59 25.01 -20.98
C ARG A 142 2.65 25.97 -20.26
N ASP A 143 2.85 27.28 -20.41
CA ASP A 143 2.07 28.27 -19.66
C ASP A 143 0.60 28.31 -20.11
N GLU A 144 0.34 28.11 -21.40
CA GLU A 144 -1.02 27.96 -21.92
C GLU A 144 -1.68 26.69 -21.38
N THR A 145 -0.97 25.56 -21.40
CA THR A 145 -1.47 24.28 -20.87
C THR A 145 -1.80 24.39 -19.39
N VAL A 146 -0.89 24.94 -18.58
CA VAL A 146 -1.11 25.18 -17.15
C VAL A 146 -2.34 26.07 -16.92
N SER A 147 -2.49 27.14 -17.70
CA SER A 147 -3.63 28.06 -17.57
C SER A 147 -4.96 27.38 -17.91
N LYS A 148 -5.01 26.55 -18.96
CA LYS A 148 -6.21 25.81 -19.36
C LYS A 148 -6.57 24.72 -18.34
N LEU A 149 -5.60 23.95 -17.85
CA LEU A 149 -5.84 22.95 -16.79
C LEU A 149 -6.38 23.59 -15.51
N ALA A 150 -5.79 24.71 -15.07
CA ALA A 150 -6.28 25.44 -13.89
C ALA A 150 -7.70 25.99 -14.10
N ALA A 151 -8.00 26.51 -15.30
CA ALA A 151 -9.35 26.96 -15.65
C ALA A 151 -10.36 25.80 -15.65
N MET A 152 -9.99 24.65 -16.23
CA MET A 152 -10.81 23.45 -16.19
C MET A 152 -11.11 23.01 -14.77
N LEU A 153 -10.11 22.95 -13.89
CA LEU A 153 -10.29 22.58 -12.48
C LEU A 153 -11.23 23.55 -11.72
N ASN A 154 -11.16 24.84 -12.05
CA ASN A 154 -12.06 25.84 -11.46
C ASN A 154 -13.51 25.68 -11.90
N ASP A 155 -13.76 25.36 -13.18
CA ASP A 155 -15.10 25.20 -13.77
C ASP A 155 -15.84 23.92 -13.32
N ARG A 156 -15.23 23.10 -12.48
CA ARG A 156 -15.83 21.81 -12.06
C ARG A 156 -16.74 21.99 -10.87
N GLU A 157 -17.95 21.45 -10.99
CA GLU A 157 -18.94 21.33 -9.91
C GLU A 157 -19.42 19.89 -9.75
N ASP A 158 -18.90 18.97 -10.57
CA ASP A 158 -19.28 17.57 -10.61
C ASP A 158 -18.43 16.71 -9.67
N ASP A 159 -19.00 15.57 -9.26
CA ASP A 159 -18.43 14.58 -8.33
C ASP A 159 -17.42 13.62 -9.00
N GLY A 160 -16.93 13.93 -10.20
CA GLY A 160 -15.86 13.19 -10.89
C GLY A 160 -14.50 13.38 -10.22
N GLU A 161 -14.34 12.90 -8.99
CA GLU A 161 -13.12 13.03 -8.17
C GLU A 161 -11.88 12.50 -8.92
N TYR A 162 -12.03 11.42 -9.69
CA TYR A 162 -10.94 10.84 -10.49
C TYR A 162 -10.35 11.86 -11.48
N LEU A 163 -11.16 12.36 -12.42
CA LEU A 163 -10.69 13.32 -13.43
C LEU A 163 -10.23 14.65 -12.81
N ASN A 164 -10.86 15.09 -11.72
CA ASN A 164 -10.42 16.29 -10.99
C ASN A 164 -9.02 16.09 -10.40
N THR A 165 -8.76 14.90 -9.86
CA THR A 165 -7.47 14.49 -9.30
C THR A 165 -6.41 14.39 -10.38
N ALA A 166 -6.75 13.87 -11.57
CA ALA A 166 -5.86 13.86 -12.74
C ALA A 166 -5.44 15.28 -13.18
N ILE A 167 -6.39 16.22 -13.29
CA ILE A 167 -6.09 17.61 -13.66
C ILE A 167 -5.14 18.25 -12.64
N MET A 168 -5.41 18.06 -11.34
CA MET A 168 -4.53 18.54 -10.28
C MET A 168 -3.15 17.87 -10.33
N GLY A 169 -3.10 16.55 -10.53
CA GLY A 169 -1.85 15.79 -10.70
C GLY A 169 -0.99 16.35 -11.82
N ALA A 170 -1.59 16.60 -12.99
CA ALA A 170 -0.90 17.22 -14.11
C ALA A 170 -0.32 18.60 -13.78
N LEU A 171 -1.05 19.44 -13.04
CA LEU A 171 -0.55 20.74 -12.57
C LEU A 171 0.63 20.59 -11.59
N VAL A 172 0.56 19.62 -10.68
CA VAL A 172 1.58 19.33 -9.68
C VAL A 172 2.86 18.82 -10.32
N GLU A 173 2.77 17.89 -11.27
CA GLU A 173 3.91 17.35 -11.99
C GLU A 173 4.58 18.38 -12.90
N LEU A 174 3.79 19.28 -13.51
CA LEU A 174 4.32 20.44 -14.23
C LEU A 174 4.96 21.49 -13.30
N LYS A 175 4.91 21.31 -11.97
CA LYS A 175 5.37 22.27 -10.96
C LYS A 175 4.71 23.65 -11.12
N ALA A 176 3.41 23.66 -11.41
CA ALA A 176 2.62 24.85 -11.63
C ALA A 176 2.18 25.55 -10.32
N ALA A 177 3.14 26.09 -9.56
CA ALA A 177 2.85 26.78 -8.30
C ALA A 177 1.87 27.96 -8.43
N GLY A 178 1.81 28.60 -9.62
CA GLY A 178 0.84 29.67 -9.91
C GLY A 178 -0.62 29.21 -9.96
N SER A 179 -0.89 27.91 -10.04
CA SER A 179 -2.25 27.34 -10.09
C SER A 179 -2.81 26.99 -8.71
N ILE A 180 -2.09 27.33 -7.62
CA ILE A 180 -2.46 26.90 -6.26
C ILE A 180 -3.84 27.36 -5.82
N ASP A 181 -4.30 28.53 -6.24
CA ASP A 181 -5.62 29.03 -5.85
C ASP A 181 -6.75 28.16 -6.45
N ALA A 182 -6.56 27.63 -7.66
CA ALA A 182 -7.50 26.68 -8.26
C ALA A 182 -7.50 25.34 -7.51
N ILE A 183 -6.32 24.85 -7.13
CA ILE A 183 -6.15 23.62 -6.36
C ILE A 183 -6.81 23.75 -4.99
N ARG A 184 -6.56 24.84 -4.26
CA ARG A 184 -7.20 25.14 -2.96
C ARG A 184 -8.72 25.16 -3.07
N ALA A 185 -9.26 25.86 -4.08
CA ALA A 185 -10.69 25.90 -4.33
C ALA A 185 -11.28 24.50 -4.64
N ALA A 186 -10.53 23.61 -5.30
CA ALA A 186 -10.96 22.24 -5.53
C ALA A 186 -11.00 21.42 -4.23
N PHE A 187 -9.97 21.52 -3.37
CA PHE A 187 -9.97 20.88 -2.05
C PHE A 187 -11.09 21.40 -1.13
N GLU A 188 -11.35 22.71 -1.12
CA GLU A 188 -12.44 23.31 -0.33
C GLU A 188 -13.82 22.82 -0.75
N ARG A 189 -14.00 22.55 -2.05
CA ARG A 189 -15.24 21.98 -2.61
C ARG A 189 -15.33 20.45 -2.48
N GLY A 190 -14.29 19.79 -1.96
CA GLY A 190 -14.27 18.34 -1.80
C GLY A 190 -14.20 17.58 -3.14
N LEU A 191 -13.57 18.17 -4.15
CA LEU A 191 -13.52 17.62 -5.52
C LEU A 191 -12.32 16.71 -5.79
N ILE A 192 -11.43 16.52 -4.82
CA ILE A 192 -10.13 15.85 -4.99
C ILE A 192 -10.08 14.59 -4.13
N ASP A 193 -9.73 13.47 -4.76
CA ASP A 193 -9.40 12.24 -4.07
C ASP A 193 -8.02 12.38 -3.41
N ARG A 194 -7.99 12.12 -2.10
CA ARG A 194 -6.79 12.24 -1.27
C ARG A 194 -5.93 10.99 -1.25
N GLU A 195 -6.40 9.88 -1.83
CA GLU A 195 -5.64 8.63 -1.87
C GLU A 195 -4.47 8.70 -2.84
N VAL A 196 -4.56 9.51 -3.90
CA VAL A 196 -3.53 9.60 -4.96
C VAL A 196 -2.40 10.56 -4.58
N HIS A 197 -2.71 11.84 -4.37
CA HIS A 197 -1.70 12.90 -4.12
C HIS A 197 -1.65 13.40 -2.67
N GLY A 198 -2.43 12.81 -1.76
CA GLY A 198 -2.54 13.29 -0.39
C GLY A 198 -3.47 14.48 -0.22
N ASP A 199 -3.28 15.24 0.85
CA ASP A 199 -4.08 16.43 1.13
C ASP A 199 -3.46 17.72 0.56
N LEU A 200 -4.14 18.85 0.79
CA LEU A 200 -3.68 20.15 0.30
C LEU A 200 -2.27 20.50 0.79
N GLU A 201 -1.89 20.15 2.03
CA GLU A 201 -0.56 20.47 2.53
C GLU A 201 0.51 19.63 1.82
N ASP A 202 0.22 18.38 1.46
CA ASP A 202 1.10 17.55 0.63
C ASP A 202 1.35 18.20 -0.74
N VAL A 203 0.28 18.65 -1.39
CA VAL A 203 0.36 19.33 -2.69
C VAL A 203 1.11 20.66 -2.59
N GLU A 204 0.88 21.45 -1.53
CA GLU A 204 1.64 22.69 -1.27
C GLU A 204 3.13 22.43 -1.06
N ILE A 205 3.49 21.32 -0.39
CA ILE A 205 4.88 20.91 -0.21
C ILE A 205 5.50 20.51 -1.55
N GLU A 206 4.79 19.71 -2.34
CA GLU A 206 5.28 19.24 -3.65
C GLU A 206 5.47 20.39 -4.65
N LEU A 207 4.64 21.41 -4.58
CA LEU A 207 4.76 22.66 -5.36
C LEU A 207 5.81 23.64 -4.78
N GLY A 208 6.43 23.32 -3.63
CA GLY A 208 7.42 24.17 -2.97
C GLY A 208 6.85 25.44 -2.31
N LEU A 209 5.52 25.49 -2.11
CA LEU A 209 4.80 26.59 -1.47
C LEU A 209 4.76 26.44 0.06
N ARG A 210 5.02 25.23 0.55
CA ARG A 210 5.13 24.88 1.97
C ARG A 210 6.41 24.07 2.21
N LYS A 211 7.07 24.30 3.35
CA LYS A 211 8.29 23.56 3.73
C LYS A 211 8.00 22.27 4.48
N GLU A 212 7.08 22.36 5.44
CA GLU A 212 6.67 21.25 6.28
C GLU A 212 5.19 21.39 6.59
N ARG A 213 4.54 20.26 6.86
CA ARG A 213 3.14 20.25 7.24
C ARG A 213 2.95 20.77 8.67
N SER A 214 1.77 21.32 8.92
CA SER A 214 1.31 21.85 10.21
C SER A 214 0.17 21.04 10.81
N SER A 215 -0.62 20.36 9.98
CA SER A 215 -1.72 19.50 10.40
C SER A 215 -1.26 18.04 10.52
N ILE A 216 -1.95 17.27 11.35
CA ILE A 216 -1.82 15.81 11.39
C ILE A 216 -2.97 15.22 10.56
N PRO A 217 -2.68 14.38 9.55
CA PRO A 217 -3.70 13.73 8.74
C PRO A 217 -4.40 12.63 9.55
N ASP A 218 -5.68 12.40 9.28
CA ASP A 218 -6.49 11.44 10.05
C ASP A 218 -6.43 10.00 9.50
N TRP A 219 -5.84 9.77 8.32
CA TRP A 219 -5.92 8.50 7.56
C TRP A 219 -4.56 7.83 7.29
N ARG A 220 -3.46 8.46 7.73
CA ARG A 220 -2.11 7.94 7.50
C ARG A 220 -1.12 8.41 8.53
N PHE A 221 -0.07 7.63 8.73
CA PHE A 221 1.12 8.03 9.48
C PHE A 221 2.19 8.59 8.53
N ASP A 222 2.90 9.64 8.93
CA ASP A 222 3.93 10.29 8.11
C ASP A 222 5.15 10.76 8.93
N LYS A 223 6.12 11.39 8.26
CA LYS A 223 7.37 11.85 8.87
C LYS A 223 7.19 13.01 9.85
N HIS A 224 6.14 13.82 9.70
CA HIS A 224 5.85 14.90 10.65
C HIS A 224 5.35 14.30 11.97
N GLN A 225 4.42 13.34 11.89
CA GLN A 225 3.94 12.59 13.04
C GLN A 225 5.05 11.79 13.73
N GLU A 226 5.97 11.18 12.96
CA GLU A 226 7.16 10.54 13.50
C GLU A 226 8.01 11.50 14.34
N LYS A 227 8.27 12.71 13.84
CA LYS A 227 9.03 13.74 14.55
C LYS A 227 8.31 14.16 15.85
N MET A 228 7.02 14.48 15.77
CA MET A 228 6.22 14.87 16.94
C MET A 228 6.22 13.76 18.00
N LEU A 229 6.02 12.51 17.60
CA LEU A 229 6.01 11.38 18.53
C LEU A 229 7.38 11.21 19.19
N LYS A 230 8.48 11.28 18.42
CA LYS A 230 9.85 11.19 18.96
C LYS A 230 10.12 12.25 20.04
N GLU A 231 9.69 13.49 19.81
CA GLU A 231 9.85 14.59 20.76
C GLU A 231 9.10 14.29 22.08
N VAL A 232 7.82 13.91 22.00
CA VAL A 232 7.02 13.62 23.21
C VAL A 232 7.51 12.38 23.96
N LEU A 233 7.94 11.35 23.25
CA LEU A 233 8.54 10.15 23.86
C LEU A 233 9.81 10.51 24.66
N ALA A 234 10.69 11.33 24.08
CA ALA A 234 11.92 11.76 24.72
C ALA A 234 11.65 12.63 25.96
N GLU A 235 10.72 13.59 25.88
CA GLU A 235 10.34 14.45 27.01
C GLU A 235 9.80 13.67 28.22
N ASN A 236 9.14 12.54 27.96
CA ASN A 236 8.54 11.69 28.98
C ASN A 236 9.45 10.56 29.45
N ASN A 237 10.67 10.43 28.91
CA ASN A 237 11.57 9.29 29.16
C ASN A 237 10.82 7.94 28.96
N ALA A 238 10.03 7.89 27.89
CA ALA A 238 9.19 6.77 27.47
C ALA A 238 9.98 5.80 26.57
N MET A 239 9.29 4.82 25.98
CA MET A 239 9.85 4.02 24.88
C MET A 239 10.42 4.93 23.77
N SER A 240 11.52 4.53 23.15
CA SER A 240 12.00 5.10 21.89
C SER A 240 11.02 4.81 20.75
N PHE A 241 11.12 5.57 19.65
CA PHE A 241 10.26 5.34 18.49
C PHE A 241 10.36 3.91 17.93
N ARG A 242 11.56 3.31 17.93
CA ARG A 242 11.75 1.92 17.49
C ARG A 242 11.08 0.92 18.42
N GLU A 243 11.18 1.13 19.73
CA GLU A 243 10.43 0.33 20.70
C GLU A 243 8.92 0.46 20.45
N VAL A 244 8.41 1.68 20.22
CA VAL A 244 6.98 1.86 19.90
C VAL A 244 6.56 1.11 18.63
N GLN A 245 7.38 1.07 17.58
CA GLN A 245 7.07 0.30 16.37
C GLN A 245 6.94 -1.21 16.65
N GLY A 246 7.90 -1.80 17.38
CA GLY A 246 7.81 -3.21 17.75
C GLY A 246 6.65 -3.50 18.70
N PHE A 247 6.39 -2.58 19.64
CA PHE A 247 5.30 -2.66 20.59
C PHE A 247 3.92 -2.62 19.89
N ILE A 248 3.72 -1.71 18.94
CA ILE A 248 2.49 -1.63 18.14
C ILE A 248 2.29 -2.90 17.32
N PHE A 249 3.34 -3.49 16.75
CA PHE A 249 3.22 -4.76 16.04
C PHE A 249 2.68 -5.88 16.95
N ALA A 250 3.18 -5.98 18.18
CA ALA A 250 2.63 -6.92 19.16
C ALA A 250 1.17 -6.63 19.52
N MET A 251 0.78 -5.34 19.65
CA MET A 251 -0.60 -4.94 19.94
C MET A 251 -1.56 -5.25 18.79
N VAL A 252 -1.15 -5.02 17.53
CA VAL A 252 -1.94 -5.36 16.34
C VAL A 252 -2.18 -6.86 16.25
N GLY A 253 -1.19 -7.67 16.64
CA GLY A 253 -1.34 -9.12 16.75
C GLY A 253 -2.20 -9.59 17.92
N SER A 254 -2.79 -8.70 18.72
CA SER A 254 -3.60 -9.12 19.85
C SER A 254 -4.85 -9.88 19.40
N PRO A 255 -5.19 -11.00 20.05
CA PRO A 255 -6.37 -11.81 19.67
C PRO A 255 -7.68 -11.18 20.14
N GLN A 256 -7.62 -10.10 20.91
CA GLN A 256 -8.77 -9.33 21.38
C GLN A 256 -8.44 -7.83 21.38
N PRO A 257 -9.42 -6.94 21.21
CA PRO A 257 -9.19 -5.50 21.25
C PRO A 257 -8.54 -5.06 22.56
N VAL A 258 -7.35 -4.46 22.49
CA VAL A 258 -6.67 -3.87 23.64
C VAL A 258 -7.12 -2.42 23.81
N PRO A 259 -7.70 -2.04 24.97
CA PRO A 259 -8.14 -0.66 25.20
C PRO A 259 -7.01 0.37 25.04
N PRO A 260 -7.25 1.53 24.38
CA PRO A 260 -6.27 2.62 24.17
C PRO A 260 -5.41 2.97 25.37
N ASN A 261 -6.04 3.16 26.52
CA ASN A 261 -5.35 3.50 27.76
C ASN A 261 -4.31 2.44 28.21
N ARG A 262 -4.47 1.17 27.86
CA ARG A 262 -3.57 0.09 28.27
C ARG A 262 -2.26 0.12 27.47
N TRP A 263 -2.32 0.29 26.15
CA TRP A 263 -1.13 0.35 25.32
C TRP A 263 -0.45 1.73 25.39
N ILE A 264 -1.20 2.82 25.56
CA ILE A 264 -0.62 4.15 25.88
C ILE A 264 0.16 4.13 27.19
N LYS A 265 -0.40 3.51 28.24
CA LYS A 265 0.32 3.31 29.51
C LYS A 265 1.55 2.40 29.34
N GLY A 266 1.50 1.44 28.42
CA GLY A 266 2.65 0.62 28.05
C GLY A 266 3.78 1.48 27.47
N ILE A 267 3.45 2.36 26.52
CA ILE A 267 4.42 3.23 25.82
C ILE A 267 5.01 4.31 26.73
N PHE A 268 4.16 5.07 27.42
CA PHE A 268 4.56 6.25 28.19
C PHE A 268 4.76 6.00 29.69
N GLY A 269 4.42 4.81 30.18
CA GLY A 269 4.44 4.50 31.60
C GLY A 269 3.38 5.28 32.40
N SER A 270 3.61 5.43 33.71
CA SER A 270 2.64 6.05 34.62
C SER A 270 2.79 7.57 34.80
N ASN A 271 3.82 8.17 34.18
CA ASN A 271 4.21 9.57 34.37
C ASN A 271 4.02 10.44 33.12
N LEU A 272 3.11 10.04 32.23
CA LEU A 272 2.77 10.77 31.01
C LEU A 272 2.34 12.21 31.34
N LYS A 273 3.03 13.17 30.74
CA LYS A 273 2.73 14.60 30.81
C LYS A 273 2.58 15.14 29.41
N PHE A 274 1.36 15.54 29.09
CA PHE A 274 1.09 16.37 27.93
C PHE A 274 1.19 17.85 28.29
N ALA A 275 1.73 18.65 27.38
CA ALA A 275 1.80 20.09 27.50
C ALA A 275 0.40 20.73 27.50
N ASN A 276 -0.56 20.15 26.78
CA ASN A 276 -1.95 20.60 26.69
C ASN A 276 -2.87 19.49 26.15
N GLU A 277 -4.19 19.72 26.18
CA GLU A 277 -5.21 18.78 25.67
C GLU A 277 -5.08 18.50 24.16
N GLN A 278 -4.55 19.44 23.38
CA GLN A 278 -4.37 19.25 21.95
C GLN A 278 -3.24 18.25 21.66
N GLN A 279 -2.10 18.36 22.36
CA GLN A 279 -0.99 17.41 22.26
C GLN A 279 -1.44 15.99 22.65
N ASP A 280 -2.30 15.87 23.66
CA ASP A 280 -2.88 14.59 24.06
C ASP A 280 -3.67 13.95 22.89
N LYS A 281 -4.61 14.69 22.29
CA LYS A 281 -5.40 14.24 21.13
C LYS A 281 -4.52 13.90 19.93
N ASP A 282 -3.51 14.72 19.67
CA ASP A 282 -2.58 14.54 18.55
C ASP A 282 -1.77 13.26 18.71
N ILE A 283 -1.23 12.99 19.90
CA ILE A 283 -0.48 11.74 20.17
C ILE A 283 -1.38 10.51 20.04
N HIS A 284 -2.62 10.57 20.53
CA HIS A 284 -3.58 9.49 20.32
C HIS A 284 -3.80 9.22 18.83
N ARG A 285 -4.09 10.28 18.04
CA ARG A 285 -4.27 10.16 16.59
C ARG A 285 -3.03 9.58 15.90
N ILE A 286 -1.84 10.06 16.25
CA ILE A 286 -0.59 9.55 15.70
C ILE A 286 -0.43 8.06 15.95
N LEU A 287 -0.70 7.61 17.17
CA LEU A 287 -0.60 6.20 17.55
C LEU A 287 -1.62 5.33 16.82
N PHE A 288 -2.86 5.80 16.62
CA PHE A 288 -3.86 5.09 15.81
C PHE A 288 -3.45 5.02 14.34
N ASN A 289 -2.93 6.12 13.77
CA ASN A 289 -2.40 6.13 12.41
C ASN A 289 -1.25 5.12 12.23
N MET A 290 -0.40 4.93 13.25
CA MET A 290 0.64 3.90 13.24
C MET A 290 0.05 2.49 13.29
N VAL A 291 -0.96 2.25 14.11
CA VAL A 291 -1.70 0.97 14.17
C VAL A 291 -2.28 0.64 12.80
N ASP A 292 -3.01 1.58 12.19
CA ASP A 292 -3.62 1.39 10.86
C ASP A 292 -2.59 1.19 9.77
N LEU A 293 -1.42 1.85 9.88
CA LEU A 293 -0.29 1.61 8.99
C LEU A 293 0.21 0.17 9.13
N THR A 294 0.42 -0.31 10.37
CA THR A 294 0.90 -1.67 10.63
C THR A 294 -0.11 -2.74 10.16
N VAL A 295 -1.41 -2.54 10.40
CA VAL A 295 -2.47 -3.43 9.89
C VAL A 295 -2.42 -3.52 8.37
N ARG A 296 -2.36 -2.38 7.67
CA ARG A 296 -2.23 -2.37 6.20
C ARG A 296 -0.99 -3.11 5.70
N HIS A 297 0.15 -2.98 6.38
CA HIS A 297 1.35 -3.72 5.99
C HIS A 297 1.14 -5.22 6.13
N ILE A 298 0.48 -5.67 7.19
CA ILE A 298 0.15 -7.09 7.39
C ILE A 298 -0.77 -7.59 6.27
N ASP A 299 -1.87 -6.87 6.00
CA ASP A 299 -2.87 -7.25 5.01
C ASP A 299 -2.29 -7.32 3.59
N MET A 300 -1.37 -6.41 3.26
CA MET A 300 -0.67 -6.38 1.97
C MET A 300 0.55 -7.32 1.91
N GLY A 301 0.87 -8.04 2.99
CA GLY A 301 2.04 -8.93 3.05
C GLY A 301 3.38 -8.19 2.98
N LEU A 302 3.41 -6.90 3.32
CA LEU A 302 4.60 -6.08 3.37
C LEU A 302 5.45 -6.40 4.61
N ASP A 303 6.74 -6.07 4.55
CA ASP A 303 7.63 -6.28 5.68
C ASP A 303 7.31 -5.34 6.85
N ILE A 304 7.18 -5.91 8.05
CA ILE A 304 6.88 -5.16 9.28
C ILE A 304 8.14 -4.59 9.94
N ILE A 305 9.27 -5.28 9.79
CA ILE A 305 10.55 -4.83 10.35
C ILE A 305 11.06 -3.65 9.50
N PRO A 306 11.24 -2.46 10.09
CA PRO A 306 11.74 -1.29 9.37
C PRO A 306 13.08 -1.58 8.71
N LEU A 307 13.34 -0.97 7.55
CA LEU A 307 14.60 -1.15 6.82
C LEU A 307 15.82 -0.84 7.71
N GLU A 308 15.69 0.16 8.58
CA GLU A 308 16.72 0.60 9.51
C GLU A 308 17.03 -0.43 10.62
N CYS A 309 16.16 -1.43 10.82
CA CYS A 309 16.35 -2.54 11.75
C CYS A 309 16.91 -3.80 11.06
N ARG A 310 17.13 -3.78 9.74
CA ARG A 310 17.58 -4.96 8.98
C ARG A 310 19.10 -5.08 9.02
N ALA A 311 19.61 -5.61 10.12
CA ALA A 311 21.00 -6.01 10.24
C ALA A 311 21.24 -7.35 9.52
N GLU A 312 22.40 -7.50 8.88
CA GLU A 312 22.91 -8.78 8.39
C GLU A 312 23.94 -9.38 9.37
N THR A 313 24.60 -8.55 10.16
CA THR A 313 25.59 -8.91 11.17
C THR A 313 25.37 -8.17 12.49
N ALA A 314 25.97 -8.64 13.57
CA ALA A 314 25.86 -7.97 14.88
C ALA A 314 26.70 -6.68 14.95
N GLU A 315 27.58 -6.47 13.97
CA GLU A 315 28.43 -5.29 13.82
C GLU A 315 27.74 -4.16 13.05
N ASP A 316 26.61 -4.45 12.38
CA ASP A 316 25.89 -3.46 11.58
C ASP A 316 25.24 -2.38 12.47
N PRO A 317 25.24 -1.10 12.06
CA PRO A 317 24.53 -0.05 12.80
C PRO A 317 23.04 -0.34 13.01
N ALA A 318 22.41 -1.03 12.04
CA ALA A 318 21.01 -1.45 12.11
C ALA A 318 20.72 -2.43 13.27
N PHE A 319 21.74 -3.10 13.81
CA PHE A 319 21.59 -4.06 14.89
C PHE A 319 21.13 -3.37 16.19
N GLU A 320 21.58 -2.14 16.46
CA GLU A 320 21.13 -1.38 17.64
C GLU A 320 19.66 -0.93 17.50
N GLU A 321 19.23 -0.55 16.30
CA GLU A 321 17.83 -0.23 16.02
C GLU A 321 16.94 -1.49 16.16
N LEU A 322 17.43 -2.66 15.72
CA LEU A 322 16.76 -3.94 15.90
C LEU A 322 16.57 -4.29 17.38
N LYS A 323 17.60 -4.12 18.21
CA LYS A 323 17.51 -4.38 19.66
C LYS A 323 16.38 -3.58 20.30
N LEU A 324 16.23 -2.30 19.93
CA LEU A 324 15.14 -1.44 20.38
C LEU A 324 13.78 -1.93 19.88
N TRP A 325 13.65 -2.23 18.59
CA TRP A 325 12.42 -2.78 18.03
C TRP A 325 11.98 -4.08 18.72
N SER A 326 12.91 -5.02 18.88
CA SER A 326 12.68 -6.31 19.55
C SER A 326 12.31 -6.15 21.02
N LYS A 327 12.90 -5.17 21.71
CA LYS A 327 12.54 -4.85 23.10
C LYS A 327 11.08 -4.39 23.18
N GLY A 328 10.68 -3.46 22.33
CA GLY A 328 9.29 -3.00 22.27
C GLY A 328 8.30 -4.11 21.94
N PHE A 329 8.64 -4.97 20.97
CA PHE A 329 7.84 -6.15 20.63
C PHE A 329 7.68 -7.11 21.82
N GLY A 330 8.77 -7.36 22.57
CA GLY A 330 8.73 -8.16 23.79
C GLY A 330 7.85 -7.53 24.88
N GLU A 331 7.96 -6.22 25.11
CA GLU A 331 7.15 -5.49 26.09
C GLU A 331 5.66 -5.51 25.73
N GLY A 332 5.33 -5.41 24.44
CA GLY A 332 3.97 -5.56 23.95
C GLY A 332 3.41 -6.96 24.21
N ASN A 333 4.17 -8.01 23.88
CA ASN A 333 3.75 -9.39 24.15
C ASN A 333 3.61 -9.68 25.65
N ALA A 334 4.42 -9.07 26.50
CA ALA A 334 4.29 -9.22 27.96
C ALA A 334 2.94 -8.69 28.48
N ILE A 335 2.37 -7.66 27.86
CA ILE A 335 1.01 -7.16 28.19
C ILE A 335 -0.06 -8.18 27.80
N LEU A 336 0.20 -8.99 26.78
CA LEU A 336 -0.73 -9.95 26.19
C LEU A 336 -0.60 -11.37 26.75
N VAL A 337 0.37 -11.63 27.61
CA VAL A 337 0.70 -12.99 28.10
C VAL A 337 -0.52 -13.76 28.60
N ASN A 338 -1.38 -13.12 29.41
CA ASN A 338 -2.57 -13.78 29.94
C ASN A 338 -3.59 -14.16 28.84
N PHE A 339 -3.70 -13.35 27.78
CA PHE A 339 -4.58 -13.67 26.65
C PHE A 339 -4.02 -14.85 25.85
N TRP A 340 -2.72 -14.88 25.61
CA TRP A 340 -2.08 -15.99 24.92
C TRP A 340 -2.15 -17.29 25.73
N GLU A 341 -1.96 -17.22 27.06
CA GLU A 341 -2.12 -18.36 27.96
C GLU A 341 -3.56 -18.92 27.90
N GLU A 342 -4.57 -18.05 27.90
CA GLU A 342 -5.97 -18.46 27.76
C GLU A 342 -6.20 -19.20 26.42
N ILE A 343 -5.75 -18.63 25.31
CA ILE A 343 -5.93 -19.21 23.97
C ILE A 343 -5.24 -20.56 23.86
N PHE A 344 -3.96 -20.64 24.22
CA PHE A 344 -3.18 -21.87 24.08
C PHE A 344 -3.47 -22.92 25.15
N SER A 345 -4.28 -22.59 26.17
CA SER A 345 -4.86 -23.59 27.06
C SER A 345 -5.92 -24.46 26.36
N HIS A 346 -6.50 -23.98 25.25
CA HIS A 346 -7.50 -24.73 24.49
C HIS A 346 -6.85 -25.75 23.54
N ASN A 347 -7.33 -27.01 23.56
CA ASN A 347 -6.72 -28.11 22.80
C ASN A 347 -6.65 -27.85 21.28
N ASP A 348 -7.67 -27.20 20.71
CA ASP A 348 -7.73 -26.90 19.27
C ASP A 348 -6.71 -25.83 18.81
N MET A 349 -6.02 -25.18 19.76
CA MET A 349 -5.01 -24.15 19.50
C MET A 349 -3.57 -24.71 19.56
N LYS A 350 -3.38 -25.97 19.98
CA LYS A 350 -2.05 -26.57 20.16
C LYS A 350 -1.23 -26.66 18.88
N GLU A 351 -1.88 -26.81 17.72
CA GLU A 351 -1.20 -26.90 16.43
C GLU A 351 -0.47 -25.62 16.02
N VAL A 352 -0.98 -24.46 16.46
CA VAL A 352 -0.45 -23.14 16.08
C VAL A 352 0.44 -22.52 17.16
N GLU A 353 0.41 -23.06 18.38
CA GLU A 353 1.19 -22.60 19.54
C GLU A 353 2.71 -22.68 19.30
N GLU A 354 3.20 -23.78 18.72
CA GLU A 354 4.65 -23.98 18.49
C GLU A 354 5.20 -22.94 17.52
N GLY A 355 4.52 -22.73 16.38
CA GLY A 355 4.91 -21.74 15.39
C GLY A 355 4.87 -20.32 15.94
N PHE A 356 3.79 -19.97 16.65
CA PHE A 356 3.64 -18.67 17.30
C PHE A 356 4.76 -18.41 18.32
N THR A 357 5.04 -19.41 19.17
CA THR A 357 6.06 -19.32 20.21
C THR A 357 7.45 -19.17 19.59
N ALA A 358 7.77 -19.97 18.56
CA ALA A 358 9.03 -19.91 17.86
C ALA A 358 9.26 -18.52 17.22
N CYS A 359 8.26 -17.99 16.51
CA CYS A 359 8.36 -16.67 15.89
C CYS A 359 8.51 -15.57 16.95
N THR A 360 7.71 -15.62 18.01
CA THR A 360 7.77 -14.63 19.10
C THR A 360 9.14 -14.61 19.76
N ILE A 361 9.72 -15.78 20.07
CA ILE A 361 11.08 -15.89 20.62
C ILE A 361 12.12 -15.33 19.65
N LEU A 362 12.06 -15.71 18.38
CA LEU A 362 13.01 -15.26 17.36
C LEU A 362 12.97 -13.75 17.12
N LEU A 363 11.82 -13.11 17.31
CA LEU A 363 11.67 -11.66 17.21
C LEU A 363 12.07 -10.94 18.49
N SER A 364 11.86 -11.52 19.68
CA SER A 364 12.15 -10.87 20.96
C SER A 364 13.58 -11.07 21.47
N VAL A 365 14.27 -12.15 21.07
CA VAL A 365 15.60 -12.51 21.59
C VAL A 365 16.64 -11.39 21.41
N TRP A 366 16.49 -10.57 20.38
CA TRP A 366 17.41 -9.48 20.10
C TRP A 366 17.30 -8.31 21.07
N ALA A 367 16.28 -8.24 21.93
CA ALA A 367 16.24 -7.24 23.00
C ALA A 367 17.44 -7.38 23.95
N GLN A 368 17.92 -8.61 24.16
CA GLN A 368 19.04 -8.96 25.04
C GLN A 368 19.84 -10.12 24.41
N PRO A 369 20.62 -9.86 23.34
CA PRO A 369 21.22 -10.90 22.52
C PRO A 369 22.52 -11.47 23.10
N GLU A 370 23.03 -10.96 24.22
CA GLU A 370 24.39 -11.23 24.71
C GLU A 370 24.67 -12.73 24.86
N THR A 371 23.75 -13.46 25.49
CA THR A 371 23.89 -14.91 25.67
C THR A 371 23.84 -15.66 24.33
N LEU A 372 23.02 -15.22 23.38
CA LEU A 372 22.93 -15.81 22.04
C LEU A 372 24.24 -15.59 21.27
N LEU A 373 24.79 -14.37 21.32
CA LEU A 373 26.04 -13.97 20.67
C LEU A 373 27.27 -14.67 21.28
N GLU A 374 27.25 -14.96 22.58
CA GLU A 374 28.29 -15.78 23.21
C GLU A 374 28.23 -17.24 22.74
N ARG A 375 27.02 -17.79 22.63
CA ARG A 375 26.81 -19.17 22.15
C ARG A 375 27.16 -19.33 20.68
N SER A 376 26.91 -18.34 19.83
CA SER A 376 27.23 -18.41 18.39
C SER A 376 28.73 -18.51 18.11
N LYS A 377 29.57 -18.07 19.04
CA LYS A 377 31.04 -18.17 18.95
C LYS A 377 31.57 -19.57 19.26
N GLN A 378 30.74 -20.47 19.78
CA GLN A 378 31.12 -21.84 20.14
C GLN A 378 30.97 -22.79 18.94
N GLU A 379 31.74 -23.88 18.93
CA GLU A 379 31.62 -24.92 17.90
C GLU A 379 30.20 -25.52 17.89
N GLY A 380 29.54 -25.51 16.74
CA GLY A 380 28.13 -25.93 16.62
C GLY A 380 27.10 -24.92 17.14
N GLY A 381 27.52 -23.69 17.45
CA GLY A 381 26.64 -22.58 17.85
C GLY A 381 25.71 -22.10 16.72
N PRO A 382 24.67 -21.31 17.06
CA PRO A 382 23.73 -20.79 16.08
C PRO A 382 24.37 -19.78 15.13
N ASP A 383 23.98 -19.82 13.86
CA ASP A 383 24.40 -18.85 12.83
C ASP A 383 23.57 -17.57 12.96
N VAL A 384 24.13 -16.58 13.67
CA VAL A 384 23.49 -15.29 13.94
C VAL A 384 23.17 -14.53 12.65
N SER A 385 24.08 -14.50 11.68
CA SER A 385 23.84 -13.78 10.42
C SER A 385 22.70 -14.41 9.63
N LYS A 386 22.58 -15.74 9.63
CA LYS A 386 21.42 -16.42 9.04
C LYS A 386 20.13 -16.11 9.80
N MET A 387 20.16 -16.07 11.13
CA MET A 387 18.99 -15.71 11.93
C MET A 387 18.54 -14.27 11.66
N LEU A 388 19.47 -13.32 11.61
CA LEU A 388 19.20 -11.91 11.32
C LEU A 388 18.55 -11.71 9.93
N ARG A 389 19.12 -12.32 8.89
CA ARG A 389 18.55 -12.29 7.53
C ARG A 389 17.16 -12.93 7.43
N ALA A 390 16.82 -13.83 8.34
CA ALA A 390 15.52 -14.50 8.36
C ALA A 390 14.42 -13.67 9.03
N LEU A 391 14.75 -12.63 9.79
CA LEU A 391 13.78 -11.90 10.62
C LEU A 391 12.59 -11.30 9.84
N PRO A 392 12.76 -10.69 8.65
CA PRO A 392 11.60 -10.21 7.89
C PRO A 392 10.62 -11.34 7.55
N SER A 393 11.14 -12.52 7.19
CA SER A 393 10.32 -13.71 6.93
C SER A 393 9.65 -14.24 8.20
N VAL A 394 10.34 -14.23 9.34
CA VAL A 394 9.77 -14.62 10.64
C VAL A 394 8.63 -13.68 11.05
N ALA A 395 8.78 -12.38 10.82
CA ALA A 395 7.71 -11.41 11.10
C ALA A 395 6.48 -11.64 10.20
N ARG A 396 6.69 -11.92 8.90
CA ARG A 396 5.59 -12.26 7.97
C ARG A 396 4.91 -13.58 8.34
N GLU A 397 5.67 -14.59 8.75
CA GLU A 397 5.13 -15.86 9.25
C GLU A 397 4.28 -15.65 10.49
N LEU A 398 4.76 -14.86 11.46
CA LEU A 398 3.97 -14.51 12.64
C LEU A 398 2.67 -13.81 12.25
N SER A 399 2.71 -12.84 11.33
CA SER A 399 1.50 -12.17 10.84
C SER A 399 0.49 -13.15 10.25
N SER A 400 0.94 -14.12 9.45
CA SER A 400 0.07 -15.18 8.91
C SER A 400 -0.53 -16.05 10.02
N LEU A 401 0.29 -16.47 10.99
CA LEU A 401 -0.16 -17.26 12.13
C LEU A 401 -1.18 -16.51 12.97
N LEU A 402 -1.02 -15.20 13.16
CA LEU A 402 -1.94 -14.36 13.91
C LEU A 402 -3.33 -14.31 13.26
N VAL A 403 -3.39 -14.18 11.93
CA VAL A 403 -4.65 -14.25 11.16
C VAL A 403 -5.34 -15.61 11.34
N ASP A 404 -4.57 -16.70 11.26
CA ASP A 404 -5.09 -18.05 11.46
C ASP A 404 -5.58 -18.28 12.90
N ILE A 405 -4.84 -17.78 13.90
CA ILE A 405 -5.19 -17.86 15.31
C ILE A 405 -6.48 -17.08 15.58
N ASP A 406 -6.60 -15.84 15.11
CA ASP A 406 -7.80 -15.02 15.27
C ASP A 406 -9.04 -15.72 14.68
N LYS A 407 -8.92 -16.24 13.45
CA LYS A 407 -9.99 -16.99 12.79
C LYS A 407 -10.41 -18.24 13.59
N ARG A 408 -9.45 -19.03 14.07
CA ARG A 408 -9.72 -20.23 14.89
C ARG A 408 -10.37 -19.86 16.22
N TRP A 409 -9.84 -18.83 16.89
CA TRP A 409 -10.31 -18.40 18.20
C TRP A 409 -11.72 -17.83 18.16
N LYS A 410 -12.07 -17.02 17.15
CA LYS A 410 -13.45 -16.56 16.92
C LYS A 410 -14.40 -17.74 16.73
N ALA A 411 -14.00 -18.74 15.92
CA ALA A 411 -14.82 -19.94 15.70
C ALA A 411 -15.01 -20.81 16.95
N ILE A 412 -14.13 -20.72 17.96
CA ILE A 412 -14.26 -21.41 19.25
C ILE A 412 -15.13 -20.58 20.20
N SER A 413 -14.81 -19.30 20.35
CA SER A 413 -15.45 -18.38 21.33
C SER A 413 -16.90 -18.00 20.97
N GLU A 414 -17.27 -18.04 19.69
CA GLU A 414 -18.64 -17.73 19.24
C GLU A 414 -19.57 -18.96 19.19
N LYS A 415 -19.07 -20.17 19.45
CA LYS A 415 -19.94 -21.35 19.55
C LYS A 415 -20.70 -21.31 20.88
N PRO A 416 -22.05 -21.38 20.87
CA PRO A 416 -22.80 -21.51 22.12
C PRO A 416 -22.42 -22.83 22.78
N GLU A 417 -22.07 -22.78 24.07
CA GLU A 417 -21.83 -24.00 24.86
C GLU A 417 -23.06 -24.90 24.75
N THR A 418 -22.86 -26.11 24.22
CA THR A 418 -23.88 -27.15 24.30
C THR A 418 -23.98 -27.56 25.76
N VAL A 419 -25.03 -27.11 26.45
CA VAL A 419 -25.37 -27.56 27.80
C VAL A 419 -25.53 -29.08 27.78
N VAL A 420 -24.49 -29.80 28.19
CA VAL A 420 -24.59 -31.22 28.47
C VAL A 420 -25.38 -31.33 29.77
N ASN A 421 -26.66 -31.67 29.66
CA ASN A 421 -27.48 -31.96 30.84
C ASN A 421 -26.84 -33.13 31.61
N GLU A 422 -26.15 -32.84 32.71
CA GLU A 422 -25.60 -33.83 33.66
C GLU A 422 -26.69 -34.62 34.40
N SER A 423 -27.98 -34.31 34.16
CA SER A 423 -29.07 -35.10 34.70
C SER A 423 -28.97 -36.54 34.20
N THR A 424 -28.80 -37.49 35.12
CA THR A 424 -28.89 -38.92 34.85
C THR A 424 -30.17 -39.19 34.07
N LYS A 425 -30.06 -39.71 32.84
CA LYS A 425 -31.22 -40.08 32.02
C LYS A 425 -32.05 -41.09 32.80
N VAL A 426 -33.17 -40.64 33.38
CA VAL A 426 -34.13 -41.52 34.07
C VAL A 426 -34.66 -42.52 33.05
N GLY A 427 -34.34 -43.80 33.25
CA GLY A 427 -34.79 -44.87 32.39
C GLY A 427 -36.30 -45.02 32.45
N ARG A 428 -36.94 -45.39 31.33
CA ARG A 428 -38.41 -45.53 31.21
C ARG A 428 -39.03 -46.40 32.32
N ASN A 429 -38.27 -47.34 32.88
CA ASN A 429 -38.73 -48.27 33.92
C ASN A 429 -38.26 -47.92 35.34
N ASP A 430 -37.47 -46.86 35.52
CA ASP A 430 -36.91 -46.46 36.82
C ASP A 430 -37.98 -45.77 37.69
N PRO A 431 -37.80 -45.69 39.02
CA PRO A 431 -38.67 -44.93 39.90
C PRO A 431 -38.78 -43.47 39.43
N CYS A 432 -40.01 -42.97 39.35
CA CYS A 432 -40.27 -41.62 38.86
C CYS A 432 -39.75 -40.57 39.87
N PRO A 433 -38.94 -39.58 39.44
CA PRO A 433 -38.30 -38.63 40.34
C PRO A 433 -39.28 -37.67 41.06
N CYS A 434 -40.56 -37.66 40.67
CA CYS A 434 -41.61 -36.89 41.37
C CYS A 434 -42.06 -37.49 42.72
N GLY A 435 -41.47 -38.61 43.16
CA GLY A 435 -41.78 -39.22 44.45
C GLY A 435 -43.08 -40.03 44.50
N SER A 436 -43.74 -40.27 43.36
CA SER A 436 -45.02 -40.98 43.30
C SER A 436 -44.96 -42.48 43.58
N GLY A 437 -43.75 -43.06 43.67
CA GLY A 437 -43.52 -44.51 43.82
C GLY A 437 -43.80 -45.36 42.57
N LYS A 438 -44.18 -44.75 41.43
CA LYS A 438 -44.46 -45.45 40.16
C LYS A 438 -43.25 -45.41 39.22
N LYS A 439 -43.16 -46.37 38.27
CA LYS A 439 -42.15 -46.33 37.17
C LYS A 439 -42.38 -45.11 36.27
N TYR A 440 -41.31 -44.47 35.78
CA TYR A 440 -41.34 -43.22 35.02
C TYR A 440 -42.36 -43.23 33.86
N LYS A 441 -42.38 -44.28 33.02
CA LYS A 441 -43.33 -44.43 31.90
C LYS A 441 -44.82 -44.46 32.27
N LYS A 442 -45.14 -44.74 33.54
CA LYS A 442 -46.52 -44.80 34.04
C LYS A 442 -46.91 -43.55 34.85
N CYS A 443 -46.01 -42.57 34.95
CA CYS A 443 -46.20 -41.33 35.70
C CYS A 443 -45.85 -40.12 34.84
N CYS A 444 -44.68 -39.50 35.04
CA CYS A 444 -44.28 -38.29 34.32
C CYS A 444 -43.85 -38.56 32.86
N GLY A 445 -43.52 -39.80 32.49
CA GLY A 445 -43.14 -40.19 31.13
C GLY A 445 -44.28 -40.81 30.32
N ARG A 446 -45.52 -40.37 30.55
CA ARG A 446 -46.71 -40.80 29.78
C ARG A 446 -46.78 -40.11 28.44
#